data_AF-A0A957BYX8-F1
#
_entry.id   AF-A0A957BYX8-F1
#
_cell.length_a   1.000
_cell.length_b   1.000
_cell.length_c   1.000
_cell.angle_alpha   90.00
_cell.angle_beta   90.00
_cell.angle_gamma   90.00
#
_symmetry.space_group_name_H-M   'P 1'
#
loop_
_entity.id
_entity.type
_entity.pdbx_description
1 polymer ?
#
loop_
_entity_poly.entity_id
_entity_poly.type
_entity_poly.pdbx_seq_one_letter_code
_entity_poly.pdbx_strand_id
1 'polypeptide(L)'
;RFRAAGMPERETIFYEWTDGQCFLIPREPAVYLDLPGVLNNFAGRAAPYATLEAIERHPNGHHNIFLVQPNVDLQNDWDDFATVGDVLRVRPVAPTSADVQRGETLTIHLGMRLSQPLREGYRFFVHLQGDPTPYEGGTLWSTGDAPLCSLASSETAIGDRTLVQTLTLPIPADLPAGEYHAAIGLYDPATNERLPLQTPSGETRYYDALHFIVE
;
A
#
# COMPACT_ATOMS: atom_id res chain seq x y z
N ARG A 1 -5.32 10.22 -24.05
CA ARG A 1 -6.60 10.83 -23.62
C ARG A 1 -7.71 10.26 -24.48
N PHE A 2 -8.50 9.32 -23.96
CA PHE A 2 -9.72 8.86 -24.63
C PHE A 2 -10.87 9.79 -24.25
N ARG A 3 -11.70 10.17 -25.22
CA ARG A 3 -12.96 10.87 -24.97
C ARG A 3 -14.07 9.84 -25.19
N ALA A 4 -14.73 9.38 -24.13
CA ALA A 4 -15.99 8.69 -24.27
C ALA A 4 -17.06 9.74 -24.60
N ALA A 5 -17.79 9.57 -25.70
CA ALA A 5 -18.83 10.50 -26.11
C ALA A 5 -19.91 10.59 -25.01
N GLY A 6 -20.21 11.81 -24.55
CA GLY A 6 -21.26 12.07 -23.56
C GLY A 6 -20.81 12.13 -22.09
N MET A 7 -19.53 11.92 -21.80
CA MET A 7 -18.99 12.16 -20.45
C MET A 7 -18.29 13.52 -20.38
N PRO A 8 -18.50 14.32 -19.31
CA PRO A 8 -17.68 15.51 -19.06
C PRO A 8 -16.21 15.10 -18.95
N GLU A 9 -15.29 16.06 -19.07
CA GLU A 9 -13.85 15.80 -18.96
C GLU A 9 -13.54 15.10 -17.63
N ARG A 10 -13.35 13.78 -17.69
CA ARG A 10 -12.98 12.93 -16.57
C ARG A 10 -11.67 12.26 -16.95
N GLU A 11 -10.70 12.35 -16.05
CA GLU A 11 -9.41 11.70 -16.23
C GLU A 11 -9.63 10.19 -16.41
N THR A 12 -9.32 9.68 -17.60
CA THR A 12 -9.32 8.23 -17.84
C THR A 12 -8.01 7.69 -17.31
N ILE A 13 -8.06 7.03 -16.15
CA ILE A 13 -6.89 6.39 -15.55
C ILE A 13 -6.87 4.96 -16.04
N PHE A 14 -5.85 4.61 -16.81
CA PHE A 14 -5.51 3.22 -17.01
C PHE A 14 -4.83 2.75 -15.73
N TYR A 15 -5.50 1.89 -14.96
CA TYR A 15 -4.86 1.28 -13.80
C TYR A 15 -3.87 0.24 -14.32
N GLU A 16 -2.60 0.38 -13.92
CA GLU A 16 -1.56 -0.54 -14.33
C GLU A 16 -1.20 -1.41 -13.12
N TRP A 17 -1.41 -2.71 -13.25
CA TRP A 17 -0.83 -3.69 -12.33
C TRP A 17 0.46 -4.18 -12.97
N THR A 18 1.49 -3.34 -12.96
CA THR A 18 2.76 -3.58 -13.67
C THR A 18 3.49 -4.84 -13.19
N ASP A 19 3.35 -5.19 -11.91
CA ASP A 19 4.04 -6.30 -11.24
C ASP A 19 3.11 -7.20 -10.39
N GLY A 20 1.81 -6.92 -10.39
CA GLY A 20 0.81 -7.62 -9.57
C GLY A 20 0.88 -7.30 -8.06
N GLN A 21 1.67 -6.32 -7.63
CA GLN A 21 1.95 -6.05 -6.21
C GLN A 21 1.43 -4.69 -5.73
N CYS A 22 1.03 -3.79 -6.64
CA CYS A 22 0.49 -2.49 -6.29
C CYS A 22 -0.74 -2.07 -7.10
N PHE A 23 -1.57 -1.25 -6.46
CA PHE A 23 -2.85 -0.75 -6.97
C PHE A 23 -2.95 0.75 -6.79
N LEU A 24 -3.13 1.48 -7.89
CA LEU A 24 -3.37 2.92 -7.84
C LEU A 24 -4.87 3.21 -7.90
N ILE A 25 -5.36 3.98 -6.93
CA ILE A 25 -6.78 4.31 -6.80
C ILE A 25 -6.99 5.81 -6.52
N PRO A 26 -7.92 6.49 -7.24
CA PRO A 26 -8.43 7.80 -6.87
C PRO A 26 -8.94 7.86 -5.43
N ARG A 27 -8.83 9.03 -4.82
CA ARG A 27 -9.47 9.30 -3.52
C ARG A 27 -10.97 9.57 -3.63
N GLU A 28 -11.48 9.76 -4.84
CA GLU A 28 -12.89 10.01 -5.13
C GLU A 28 -13.49 8.88 -5.99
N PRO A 29 -14.81 8.76 -6.03
CA PRO A 29 -15.47 7.75 -6.86
C PRO A 29 -15.12 7.94 -8.34
N ALA A 30 -14.78 6.86 -9.03
CA ALA A 30 -14.36 6.90 -10.42
C ALA A 30 -14.94 5.75 -11.23
N VAL A 31 -15.03 5.95 -12.55
CA VAL A 31 -15.46 4.92 -13.50
C VAL A 31 -14.24 4.20 -14.04
N TYR A 32 -14.24 2.88 -13.91
CA TYR A 32 -13.17 2.00 -14.38
C TYR A 32 -13.65 1.21 -15.60
N LEU A 33 -12.85 1.25 -16.66
CA LEU A 33 -12.97 0.33 -17.79
C LEU A 33 -12.04 -0.85 -17.54
N ASP A 34 -12.62 -2.00 -17.25
CA ASP A 34 -11.91 -3.27 -17.14
C ASP A 34 -11.92 -3.97 -18.49
N LEU A 35 -10.77 -4.47 -18.91
CA LEU A 35 -10.59 -5.23 -20.15
C LEU A 35 -10.10 -6.63 -19.75
N PRO A 36 -10.99 -7.58 -19.41
CA PRO A 36 -10.61 -8.85 -18.78
C PRO A 36 -9.58 -9.67 -19.55
N GLY A 37 -9.57 -9.58 -20.88
CA GLY A 37 -8.56 -10.24 -21.72
C GLY A 37 -7.13 -9.70 -21.55
N VAL A 38 -6.98 -8.53 -20.93
CA VAL A 38 -5.71 -7.86 -20.61
C VAL A 38 -5.50 -7.78 -19.10
N LEU A 39 -6.54 -7.42 -18.36
CA LEU A 39 -6.56 -7.13 -16.94
C LEU A 39 -7.28 -8.26 -16.21
N ASN A 40 -6.61 -9.40 -16.12
CA ASN A 40 -7.16 -10.58 -15.46
C ASN A 40 -7.56 -10.25 -14.00
N ASN A 41 -8.85 -10.42 -13.70
CA ASN A 41 -9.43 -10.33 -12.35
C ASN A 41 -9.35 -8.94 -11.68
N PHE A 42 -9.62 -7.85 -12.42
CA PHE A 42 -9.72 -6.51 -11.81
C PHE A 42 -10.61 -6.48 -10.56
N ALA A 43 -11.83 -7.01 -10.67
CA ALA A 43 -12.81 -6.94 -9.59
C ALA A 43 -12.32 -7.62 -8.31
N GLY A 44 -11.73 -8.81 -8.42
CA GLY A 44 -11.17 -9.50 -7.24
C GLY A 44 -9.97 -8.78 -6.63
N ARG A 45 -9.19 -8.07 -7.44
CA ARG A 45 -8.02 -7.31 -6.97
C ARG A 45 -8.38 -5.95 -6.36
N ALA A 46 -9.43 -5.30 -6.84
CA ALA A 46 -9.89 -4.00 -6.34
C ALA A 46 -10.85 -4.11 -5.15
N ALA A 47 -11.58 -5.23 -5.02
CA ALA A 47 -12.55 -5.45 -3.95
C ALA A 47 -12.02 -5.26 -2.51
N PRO A 48 -10.75 -5.55 -2.17
CA PRO A 48 -10.23 -5.26 -0.83
C PRO A 48 -10.19 -3.76 -0.49
N TYR A 49 -10.10 -2.91 -1.51
CA TYR A 49 -9.80 -1.48 -1.37
C TYR A 49 -10.98 -0.57 -1.76
N ALA A 50 -12.03 -1.14 -2.34
CA ALA A 50 -13.14 -0.38 -2.86
C ALA A 50 -14.42 -1.22 -2.95
N THR A 51 -15.56 -0.55 -2.93
CA THR A 51 -16.83 -1.13 -3.38
C THR A 51 -16.94 -0.96 -4.89
N LEU A 52 -17.32 -2.05 -5.59
CA LEU A 52 -17.48 -2.06 -7.04
C LEU A 52 -18.94 -2.28 -7.41
N GLU A 53 -19.51 -1.35 -8.15
CA GLU A 53 -20.81 -1.49 -8.81
C GLU A 53 -20.59 -1.71 -10.31
N ALA A 54 -21.06 -2.83 -10.85
CA ALA A 54 -20.99 -3.07 -12.29
C ALA A 54 -22.07 -2.27 -13.00
N ILE A 55 -21.66 -1.25 -13.75
CA ILE A 55 -22.54 -0.48 -14.64
C ILE A 55 -22.85 -1.31 -15.89
N GLU A 56 -21.83 -1.98 -16.43
CA GLU A 56 -21.94 -2.82 -17.62
C GLU A 56 -21.01 -4.02 -17.50
N ARG A 57 -21.48 -5.18 -17.96
CA ARG A 57 -20.65 -6.36 -18.23
C ARG A 57 -20.90 -6.78 -19.65
N HIS A 58 -19.87 -6.72 -20.50
CA HIS A 58 -20.04 -7.11 -21.89
C HIS A 58 -20.36 -8.61 -21.97
N PRO A 59 -21.39 -9.04 -22.73
CA PRO A 59 -21.83 -10.44 -22.76
C PRO A 59 -20.73 -11.44 -23.15
N ASN A 60 -19.79 -11.01 -24.00
CA ASN A 60 -18.66 -11.83 -24.45
C ASN A 60 -17.38 -11.63 -23.63
N GLY A 61 -17.44 -10.89 -22.52
CA GLY A 61 -16.30 -10.69 -21.61
C GLY A 61 -15.18 -9.79 -22.14
N HIS A 62 -15.43 -9.00 -23.19
CA HIS A 62 -14.42 -8.11 -23.79
C HIS A 62 -14.09 -6.93 -22.87
N HIS A 63 -15.09 -6.39 -22.19
CA HIS A 63 -14.93 -5.31 -21.23
C HIS A 63 -15.99 -5.36 -20.13
N ASN A 64 -15.71 -4.73 -19.01
CA ASN A 64 -16.66 -4.38 -17.98
C ASN A 64 -16.49 -2.89 -17.63
N ILE A 65 -17.56 -2.25 -17.19
CA ILE A 65 -17.51 -0.89 -16.68
C ILE A 65 -17.98 -0.93 -15.22
N PHE A 66 -17.15 -0.40 -14.33
CA PHE A 66 -17.45 -0.32 -12.91
C PHE A 66 -17.51 1.12 -12.44
N LEU A 67 -18.49 1.45 -11.61
CA LEU A 67 -18.36 2.56 -10.66
C LEU A 67 -17.60 2.01 -9.44
N VAL A 68 -16.49 2.65 -9.11
CA VAL A 68 -15.61 2.22 -8.02
C VAL A 68 -15.60 3.29 -6.95
N GLN A 69 -16.00 2.91 -5.74
CA GLN A 69 -16.00 3.74 -4.55
C GLN A 69 -14.84 3.30 -3.64
N PRO A 70 -13.77 4.08 -3.50
CA PRO A 70 -12.65 3.75 -2.60
C PRO A 70 -13.12 3.57 -1.16
N ASN A 71 -12.46 2.71 -0.38
CA ASN A 71 -12.71 2.62 1.06
C ASN A 71 -12.37 3.95 1.75
N VAL A 72 -13.07 4.25 2.84
CA VAL A 72 -12.99 5.56 3.52
C VAL A 72 -11.58 5.95 3.97
N ASP A 73 -10.77 4.97 4.39
CA ASP A 73 -9.38 5.15 4.80
C ASP A 73 -8.46 5.60 3.65
N LEU A 74 -8.79 5.23 2.40
CA LEU A 74 -8.11 5.69 1.19
C LEU A 74 -8.58 7.08 0.74
N GLN A 75 -9.74 7.56 1.21
CA GLN A 75 -10.29 8.87 0.87
C GLN A 75 -9.78 9.97 1.83
N ASN A 76 -9.81 9.73 3.13
CA ASN A 76 -9.50 10.70 4.19
C ASN A 76 -8.11 11.35 4.05
N ASP A 77 -7.94 12.60 4.47
CA ASP A 77 -6.62 13.23 4.56
C ASP A 77 -5.71 12.53 5.57
N TRP A 78 -4.40 12.57 5.30
CA TRP A 78 -3.37 11.90 6.08
C TRP A 78 -2.37 12.91 6.65
N ASP A 79 -2.88 13.97 7.29
CA ASP A 79 -2.03 15.08 7.73
C ASP A 79 -1.13 14.74 8.93
N ASP A 80 -1.49 13.74 9.74
CA ASP A 80 -0.74 13.33 10.95
C ASP A 80 0.12 12.06 10.78
N PHE A 81 0.44 11.66 9.55
CA PHE A 81 1.09 10.37 9.28
C PHE A 81 2.59 10.49 9.03
N ALA A 82 3.29 9.36 9.09
CA ALA A 82 4.71 9.32 8.80
C ALA A 82 5.01 9.75 7.36
N THR A 83 5.99 10.63 7.21
CA THR A 83 6.47 11.11 5.92
C THR A 83 7.92 10.77 5.70
N VAL A 84 8.26 10.27 4.51
CA VAL A 84 9.65 10.25 4.06
C VAL A 84 9.97 11.63 3.49
N GLY A 85 10.71 12.44 4.25
CA GLY A 85 10.81 13.88 3.99
C GLY A 85 9.42 14.54 4.00
N ASP A 86 9.08 15.28 2.95
CA ASP A 86 7.73 15.85 2.72
C ASP A 86 7.03 15.24 1.49
N VAL A 87 7.53 14.10 1.00
CA VAL A 87 7.26 13.62 -0.36
C VAL A 87 6.46 12.35 -0.46
N LEU A 88 6.55 11.48 0.53
CA LEU A 88 5.79 10.24 0.60
C LEU A 88 5.15 10.13 1.98
N ARG A 89 3.82 10.16 2.05
CA ARG A 89 3.06 9.76 3.23
C ARG A 89 2.78 8.27 3.16
N VAL A 90 2.95 7.55 4.27
CA VAL A 90 2.71 6.11 4.35
C VAL A 90 1.86 5.74 5.55
N ARG A 91 0.99 4.74 5.39
CA ARG A 91 0.27 4.10 6.50
C ARG A 91 -0.27 2.72 6.10
N PRO A 92 -0.56 1.82 7.05
CA PRO A 92 -1.44 0.71 6.77
C PRO A 92 -2.87 1.19 6.49
N VAL A 93 -3.50 0.46 5.59
CA VAL A 93 -4.88 0.61 5.14
C VAL A 93 -5.57 -0.76 5.24
N ALA A 94 -6.89 -0.77 5.17
CA ALA A 94 -7.66 -2.00 5.09
C ALA A 94 -7.23 -2.83 3.85
N PRO A 95 -7.25 -4.18 3.94
CA PRO A 95 -7.72 -5.00 5.06
C PRO A 95 -6.61 -5.44 6.05
N THR A 96 -5.56 -4.65 6.27
CA THR A 96 -4.52 -5.00 7.29
C THR A 96 -5.16 -5.27 8.65
N SER A 97 -4.91 -6.44 9.22
CA SER A 97 -5.46 -6.88 10.52
C SER A 97 -4.36 -6.92 11.59
N ALA A 98 -4.72 -6.58 12.82
CA ALA A 98 -3.87 -6.75 14.02
C ALA A 98 -4.13 -8.10 14.74
N ASP A 99 -5.07 -8.91 14.25
CA ASP A 99 -5.26 -10.29 14.70
C ASP A 99 -4.19 -11.17 14.04
N VAL A 100 -3.13 -11.47 14.78
CA VAL A 100 -1.92 -12.14 14.28
C VAL A 100 -1.69 -13.47 15.00
N GLN A 101 -1.49 -14.53 14.22
CA GLN A 101 -1.28 -15.89 14.68
C GLN A 101 0.15 -16.38 14.44
N ARG A 102 0.67 -17.18 15.39
CA ARG A 102 1.97 -17.86 15.23
C ARG A 102 1.99 -18.73 13.97
N GLY A 103 3.08 -18.65 13.21
CA GLY A 103 3.30 -19.48 12.02
C GLY A 103 2.59 -19.00 10.75
N GLU A 104 1.79 -17.92 10.82
CA GLU A 104 1.19 -17.35 9.62
C GLU A 104 2.15 -16.41 8.86
N THR A 105 1.72 -15.97 7.68
CA THR A 105 2.35 -14.82 7.01
C THR A 105 1.41 -13.63 7.08
N LEU A 106 1.76 -12.64 7.90
CA LEU A 106 1.02 -11.39 7.97
C LEU A 106 1.16 -10.64 6.64
N THR A 107 0.02 -10.26 6.05
CA THR A 107 -0.02 -9.40 4.87
C THR A 107 -0.40 -7.97 5.29
N ILE A 108 0.50 -7.03 5.09
CA ILE A 108 0.32 -5.61 5.42
C ILE A 108 0.00 -4.87 4.13
N HIS A 109 -1.16 -4.24 4.07
CA HIS A 109 -1.56 -3.37 2.98
C HIS A 109 -1.14 -1.95 3.31
N LEU A 110 -0.11 -1.44 2.63
CA LEU A 110 0.39 -0.08 2.80
C LEU A 110 -0.21 0.84 1.75
N GLY A 111 -0.89 1.87 2.21
CA GLY A 111 -1.28 3.02 1.40
C GLY A 111 -0.18 4.07 1.39
N MET A 112 0.02 4.67 0.22
CA MET A 112 1.04 5.67 -0.05
C MET A 112 0.45 6.85 -0.81
N ARG A 113 0.83 8.07 -0.41
CA ARG A 113 0.50 9.32 -1.14
C ARG A 113 1.76 10.10 -1.43
N LEU A 114 1.95 10.41 -2.71
CA LEU A 114 3.15 11.06 -3.22
C LEU A 114 2.84 12.51 -3.61
N SER A 115 3.70 13.44 -3.23
CA SER A 115 3.66 14.83 -3.73
C SER A 115 4.59 15.06 -4.92
N GLN A 116 5.53 14.15 -5.16
CA GLN A 116 6.41 14.11 -6.33
C GLN A 116 6.85 12.66 -6.62
N PRO A 117 7.32 12.34 -7.85
CA PRO A 117 7.82 11.01 -8.14
C PRO A 117 9.08 10.71 -7.31
N LEU A 118 9.20 9.47 -6.84
CA LEU A 118 10.40 8.99 -6.17
C LEU A 118 11.40 8.45 -7.19
N ARG A 119 12.68 8.45 -6.82
CA ARG A 119 13.69 7.73 -7.59
C ARG A 119 13.41 6.22 -7.54
N GLU A 120 13.66 5.54 -8.66
CA GLU A 120 13.58 4.09 -8.71
C GLU A 120 14.64 3.40 -7.82
N GLY A 121 14.34 2.15 -7.46
CA GLY A 121 15.26 1.25 -6.77
C GLY A 121 15.13 1.22 -5.26
N TYR A 122 14.30 2.06 -4.65
CA TYR A 122 14.01 1.95 -3.21
C TYR A 122 13.29 0.63 -2.87
N ARG A 123 13.49 0.16 -1.65
CA ARG A 123 12.84 -1.04 -1.11
C ARG A 123 12.23 -0.75 0.25
N PHE A 124 11.08 -1.37 0.51
CA PHE A 124 10.51 -1.44 1.84
C PHE A 124 11.16 -2.56 2.63
N PHE A 125 11.58 -2.29 3.85
CA PHE A 125 11.75 -3.32 4.87
C PHE A 125 10.55 -3.30 5.82
N VAL A 126 10.22 -4.47 6.36
CA VAL A 126 9.33 -4.64 7.51
C VAL A 126 10.02 -5.53 8.54
N HIS A 127 10.05 -5.09 9.79
CA HIS A 127 10.68 -5.80 10.90
C HIS A 127 9.64 -6.12 11.97
N LEU A 128 9.63 -7.38 12.43
CA LEU A 128 8.91 -7.76 13.63
C LEU A 128 9.78 -7.47 14.86
N GLN A 129 9.33 -6.55 15.70
CA GLN A 129 10.04 -6.11 16.89
C GLN A 129 9.16 -6.28 18.13
N GLY A 130 9.77 -6.54 19.29
CA GLY A 130 9.11 -6.46 20.59
C GLY A 130 9.62 -5.26 21.39
N ASP A 131 9.36 -5.28 22.69
CA ASP A 131 9.94 -4.36 23.68
C ASP A 131 10.94 -5.13 24.58
N PRO A 132 12.22 -4.73 24.68
CA PRO A 132 12.87 -3.61 23.99
C PRO A 132 13.01 -3.85 22.48
N THR A 133 13.11 -2.77 21.72
CA THR A 133 13.37 -2.86 20.28
C THR A 133 14.80 -3.35 20.01
N PRO A 134 15.14 -3.83 18.79
CA PRO A 134 16.52 -4.14 18.43
C PRO A 134 17.50 -2.97 18.60
N TYR A 135 17.01 -1.72 18.60
CA TYR A 135 17.82 -0.51 18.85
C TYR A 135 18.19 -0.32 20.31
N GLU A 136 17.43 -0.95 21.21
CA GLU A 136 17.60 -0.93 22.66
C GLU A 136 18.20 -2.25 23.18
N GLY A 137 18.64 -3.13 22.27
CA GLY A 137 19.25 -4.42 22.58
C GLY A 137 18.28 -5.61 22.58
N GLY A 138 17.04 -5.43 22.13
CA GLY A 138 16.07 -6.50 21.96
C GLY A 138 16.27 -7.36 20.71
N THR A 139 15.34 -8.30 20.48
CA THR A 139 15.41 -9.26 19.38
C THR A 139 14.64 -8.77 18.15
N LEU A 140 15.27 -8.90 16.98
CA LEU A 140 14.58 -8.81 15.70
C LEU A 140 14.00 -10.20 15.38
N TRP A 141 12.68 -10.35 15.52
CA TRP A 141 12.02 -11.66 15.47
C TRP A 141 11.79 -12.18 14.06
N SER A 142 11.57 -11.27 13.12
CA SER A 142 11.33 -11.60 11.72
C SER A 142 11.55 -10.37 10.84
N THR A 143 11.70 -10.60 9.55
CA THR A 143 11.88 -9.56 8.54
C THR A 143 11.15 -9.92 7.26
N GLY A 144 10.71 -8.89 6.54
CA GLY A 144 10.21 -8.96 5.19
C GLY A 144 10.74 -7.78 4.40
N ASP A 145 10.79 -7.93 3.07
CA ASP A 145 11.38 -6.92 2.20
C ASP A 145 10.75 -7.00 0.80
N ALA A 146 10.47 -5.85 0.19
CA ALA A 146 9.87 -5.76 -1.13
C ALA A 146 10.36 -4.52 -1.90
N PRO A 147 10.54 -4.60 -3.22
CA PRO A 147 10.81 -3.41 -4.03
C PRO A 147 9.63 -2.43 -3.90
N LEU A 148 9.92 -1.13 -3.82
CA LEU A 148 8.89 -0.11 -3.96
C LEU A 148 8.30 -0.23 -5.37
N CYS A 149 6.97 -0.27 -5.45
CA CYS A 149 6.24 -0.34 -6.72
C CYS A 149 6.74 0.72 -7.72
N SER A 150 6.96 0.32 -8.96
CA SER A 150 7.50 1.20 -10.01
C SER A 150 6.61 2.41 -10.29
N LEU A 151 5.29 2.33 -10.03
CA LEU A 151 4.41 3.50 -10.16
C LEU A 151 4.80 4.64 -9.22
N ALA A 152 5.53 4.39 -8.12
CA ALA A 152 6.02 5.44 -7.25
C ALA A 152 7.03 6.39 -7.93
N SER A 153 7.66 5.98 -9.05
CA SER A 153 8.51 6.86 -9.87
C SER A 153 7.76 7.54 -11.02
N SER A 154 6.45 7.31 -11.14
CA SER A 154 5.61 7.87 -12.20
C SER A 154 4.82 9.09 -11.72
N GLU A 155 4.69 10.07 -12.61
CA GLU A 155 3.79 11.23 -12.43
C GLU A 155 2.32 10.81 -12.21
N THR A 156 1.94 9.62 -12.68
CA THR A 156 0.57 9.10 -12.50
C THR A 156 0.22 8.78 -11.05
N ALA A 157 1.21 8.56 -10.17
CA ALA A 157 0.99 8.22 -8.76
C ALA A 157 0.85 9.44 -7.84
N ILE A 158 0.91 10.66 -8.39
CA ILE A 158 0.85 11.93 -7.64
C ILE A 158 -0.58 12.48 -7.67
N GLY A 159 -0.89 13.37 -6.71
CA GLY A 159 -2.17 14.08 -6.63
C GLY A 159 -3.19 13.34 -5.77
N ASP A 160 -4.47 13.43 -6.12
CA ASP A 160 -5.56 12.78 -5.38
C ASP A 160 -5.69 11.29 -5.69
N ARG A 161 -4.57 10.59 -5.52
CA ARG A 161 -4.41 9.15 -5.73
C ARG A 161 -3.75 8.54 -4.52
N THR A 162 -4.12 7.31 -4.22
CA THR A 162 -3.44 6.48 -3.22
C THR A 162 -2.87 5.27 -3.95
N LEU A 163 -1.56 5.06 -3.81
CA LEU A 163 -0.89 3.84 -4.25
C LEU A 163 -0.93 2.85 -3.10
N VAL A 164 -1.51 1.67 -3.31
CA VAL A 164 -1.56 0.60 -2.32
C VAL A 164 -0.57 -0.49 -2.72
N GLN A 165 0.27 -0.93 -1.81
CA GLN A 165 1.22 -2.02 -2.01
C GLN A 165 1.15 -3.00 -0.84
N THR A 166 1.23 -4.30 -1.11
CA THR A 166 1.29 -5.32 -0.05
C THR A 166 2.72 -5.64 0.34
N LEU A 167 2.99 -5.68 1.65
CA LEU A 167 4.18 -6.30 2.24
C LEU A 167 3.80 -7.60 2.94
N THR A 168 4.75 -8.52 3.02
CA THR A 168 4.57 -9.78 3.76
C THR A 168 5.58 -9.86 4.89
N LEU A 169 5.13 -10.33 6.04
CA LEU A 169 5.95 -10.52 7.23
C LEU A 169 5.67 -11.93 7.80
N PRO A 170 6.60 -12.88 7.68
CA PRO A 170 6.45 -14.19 8.29
C PRO A 170 6.42 -14.07 9.82
N ILE A 171 5.47 -14.72 10.48
CA ILE A 171 5.36 -14.74 11.93
C ILE A 171 5.92 -16.08 12.44
N PRO A 172 6.97 -16.09 13.28
CA PRO A 172 7.55 -17.34 13.78
C PRO A 172 6.51 -18.21 14.51
N ALA A 173 6.55 -19.52 14.26
CA ALA A 173 5.63 -20.47 14.93
C ALA A 173 5.93 -20.62 16.44
N ASP A 174 7.16 -20.30 16.84
CA ASP A 174 7.69 -20.33 18.20
C ASP A 174 7.80 -18.92 18.82
N LEU A 175 7.18 -17.91 18.20
CA LEU A 175 7.16 -16.54 18.73
C LEU A 175 6.56 -16.55 20.16
N PRO A 176 7.28 -16.08 21.18
CA PRO A 176 6.75 -16.06 22.55
C PRO A 176 5.47 -15.25 22.68
N ALA A 177 4.71 -15.50 23.74
CA ALA A 177 3.60 -14.63 24.09
C ALA A 177 4.13 -13.24 24.47
N GLY A 178 3.49 -12.18 23.98
CA GLY A 178 3.94 -10.82 24.22
C GLY A 178 3.36 -9.78 23.26
N GLU A 179 3.78 -8.53 23.46
CA GLU A 179 3.44 -7.42 22.60
C GLU A 179 4.51 -7.25 21.52
N TYR A 180 4.05 -7.06 20.28
CA TYR A 180 4.91 -6.92 19.12
C TYR A 180 4.39 -5.80 18.23
N HIS A 181 5.29 -5.28 17.39
CA HIS A 181 4.92 -4.35 16.34
C HIS A 181 5.68 -4.57 15.04
N ALA A 182 5.06 -4.16 13.93
CA ALA A 182 5.64 -4.15 12.61
C ALA A 182 6.25 -2.78 12.29
N ALA A 183 7.58 -2.71 12.36
CA ALA A 183 8.35 -1.51 12.03
C ALA A 183 8.68 -1.48 10.53
N ILE A 184 8.22 -0.46 9.82
CA ILE A 184 8.34 -0.34 8.37
C ILE A 184 9.18 0.87 7.98
N GLY A 185 10.01 0.75 6.95
CA GLY A 185 10.68 1.90 6.36
C GLY A 185 11.20 1.63 4.97
N LEU A 186 11.75 2.67 4.34
CA LEU A 186 12.39 2.58 3.03
C LEU A 186 13.92 2.64 3.17
N TYR A 187 14.61 1.96 2.27
CA TYR A 187 16.05 2.07 2.13
C TYR A 187 16.48 2.01 0.67
N ASP A 188 17.66 2.56 0.40
CA ASP A 188 18.34 2.40 -0.87
C ASP A 188 19.22 1.14 -0.83
N PRO A 189 18.95 0.09 -1.63
CA PRO A 189 19.76 -1.12 -1.65
C PRO A 189 21.17 -0.91 -2.23
N ALA A 190 21.42 0.18 -2.96
CA ALA A 190 22.75 0.48 -3.50
C ALA A 190 23.70 1.00 -2.41
N THR A 191 23.18 1.73 -1.42
CA THR A 191 23.97 2.31 -0.31
C THR A 191 23.70 1.64 1.04
N ASN A 192 22.63 0.84 1.14
CA ASN A 192 22.06 0.34 2.39
C ASN A 192 21.64 1.44 3.38
N GLU A 193 21.44 2.67 2.91
CA GLU A 193 20.98 3.77 3.75
C GLU A 193 19.45 3.77 3.85
N ARG A 194 18.96 3.95 5.07
CA ARG A 194 17.53 4.12 5.32
C ARG A 194 17.13 5.56 5.09
N LEU A 195 15.98 5.75 4.44
CA LEU A 195 15.40 7.07 4.31
C LEU A 195 14.82 7.49 5.67
N PRO A 196 15.10 8.72 6.13
CA PRO A 196 14.55 9.22 7.38
C PRO A 196 13.03 9.40 7.25
N LEU A 197 12.33 9.05 8.32
CA LEU A 197 10.89 9.25 8.44
C LEU A 197 10.63 10.34 9.47
N GLN A 198 9.86 11.35 9.09
CA GLN A 198 9.31 12.33 10.01
C GLN A 198 7.97 11.83 10.53
N THR A 199 7.79 11.88 11.84
CA THR A 199 6.53 11.57 12.52
C THR A 199 6.11 12.76 13.37
N PRO A 200 4.86 12.84 13.84
CA PRO A 200 4.45 13.88 14.78
C PRO A 200 5.34 13.94 16.04
N SER A 201 5.94 12.82 16.46
CA SER A 201 6.87 12.72 17.59
C SER A 201 8.33 13.08 17.28
N GLY A 202 8.65 13.38 16.02
CA GLY A 202 10.01 13.69 15.54
C GLY A 202 10.54 12.71 14.49
N GLU A 203 11.83 12.79 14.21
CA GLU A 203 12.48 11.94 13.22
C GLU A 203 12.75 10.53 13.78
N THR A 204 12.46 9.51 12.97
CA THR A 204 12.69 8.10 13.26
C THR A 204 13.22 7.37 12.03
N ARG A 205 13.78 6.17 12.23
CA ARG A 205 14.30 5.29 11.17
C ARG A 205 13.28 4.26 10.68
N TYR A 206 12.12 4.19 11.31
CA TYR A 206 11.00 3.35 10.93
C TYR A 206 9.68 3.96 11.43
N TYR A 207 8.61 3.67 10.71
CA TYR A 207 7.25 3.95 11.12
C TYR A 207 6.69 2.72 11.82
N ASP A 208 6.09 2.92 12.98
CA ASP A 208 5.37 1.88 13.69
C ASP A 208 4.01 1.67 13.04
N ALA A 209 3.90 0.62 12.21
CA ALA A 209 2.78 0.45 11.31
C ALA A 209 1.63 -0.31 11.98
N LEU A 210 1.93 -1.29 12.83
CA LEU A 210 0.92 -2.20 13.37
C LEU A 210 1.41 -2.78 14.70
N HIS A 211 0.65 -2.57 15.77
CA HIS A 211 0.85 -3.25 17.04
C HIS A 211 -0.12 -4.40 17.19
N PHE A 212 0.34 -5.50 17.78
CA PHE A 212 -0.48 -6.66 18.07
C PHE A 212 0.06 -7.45 19.26
N ILE A 213 -0.80 -8.28 19.85
CA ILE A 213 -0.48 -9.15 20.97
C ILE A 213 -0.55 -10.58 20.48
N VAL A 214 0.46 -11.38 20.84
CA VAL A 214 0.46 -12.82 20.62
C VAL A 214 0.23 -13.50 21.96
N GLU A 215 -0.81 -14.31 22.07
CA GLU A 215 -1.15 -15.11 23.26
C GLU A 215 -0.51 -16.50 23.20
#